data_AF-A0A6V8CDL6-F1
#
_entry.id   AF-A0A6V8CDL6-F1
#
_cell.length_a   1.000
_cell.length_b   1.000
_cell.length_c   1.000
_cell.angle_alpha   90.00
_cell.angle_beta   90.00
_cell.angle_gamma   90.00
#
_symmetry.space_group_name_H-M   'P 1'
#
loop_
_entity.id
_entity.type
_entity.pdbx_description
1 polymer ?
#
loop_
_entity_poly.entity_id
_entity_poly.type
_entity_poly.pdbx_seq_one_letter_code
_entity_poly.pdbx_strand_id
1 'polypeptide(L)'
;MEIVLDRREASSTLAAGLRARGIRPVFRHLVTGDVRIGPRLLLERKTAKDLHASVRDGRLLSQVRRLAAAGPRAGLLLETGHGLEGGTHPNAVHGALAWMAFDLGLSVVCVRDADESAAFL
;
A
#
# COMPACT_ATOMS: atom_id res chain seq x y z
N MET A 1 -4.05 -13.67 14.07
CA MET A 1 -2.94 -13.21 13.20
C MET A 1 -2.65 -11.77 13.57
N GLU A 2 -1.41 -11.40 13.87
CA GLU A 2 -1.06 -10.02 14.27
C GLU A 2 -1.04 -9.10 13.03
N ILE A 3 -1.74 -7.97 13.10
CA ILE A 3 -1.62 -6.86 12.15
C ILE A 3 -0.83 -5.75 12.83
N VAL A 4 0.27 -5.36 12.21
CA VAL A 4 1.12 -4.26 12.67
C VAL A 4 1.01 -3.11 11.68
N LEU A 5 0.58 -1.95 12.15
CA LEU A 5 0.59 -0.71 11.37
C LEU A 5 1.86 0.08 11.69
N ASP A 6 2.41 0.74 10.67
CA ASP A 6 3.42 1.75 10.89
C ASP A 6 2.85 2.89 11.76
N ARG A 7 3.68 3.49 12.62
CA ARG A 7 3.25 4.61 13.47
C ARG A 7 2.72 5.79 12.67
N ARG A 8 3.18 6.00 11.42
CA ARG A 8 2.67 7.05 10.53
C ARG A 8 1.21 6.80 10.13
N GLU A 9 0.75 5.54 10.16
CA GLU A 9 -0.66 5.17 9.92
C GLU A 9 -1.52 5.23 11.19
N ALA A 10 -0.97 5.63 12.35
CA ALA A 10 -1.73 5.64 13.62
C ALA A 10 -2.93 6.59 13.63
N SER A 11 -2.85 7.69 12.87
CA SER A 11 -3.93 8.66 12.70
C SER A 11 -4.77 8.42 11.44
N SER A 12 -4.53 7.32 10.71
CA SER A 12 -5.26 7.01 9.49
C SER A 12 -6.68 6.54 9.80
N THR A 13 -7.57 6.73 8.83
CA THR A 13 -8.91 6.12 8.81
C THR A 13 -8.84 4.59 8.80
N LEU A 14 -7.75 3.99 8.30
CA LEU A 14 -7.51 2.55 8.32
C LEU A 14 -7.46 2.00 9.76
N ALA A 15 -6.73 2.66 10.67
CA ALA A 15 -6.63 2.22 12.06
C ALA A 15 -8.01 2.24 12.77
N ALA A 16 -8.84 3.24 12.49
CA ALA A 16 -10.21 3.31 12.99
C ALA A 16 -11.09 2.22 12.37
N GLY A 17 -10.99 2.00 11.05
CA GLY A 17 -11.74 0.98 10.33
C GLY A 17 -11.45 -0.45 10.81
N LEU A 18 -10.19 -0.77 11.12
CA LEU A 18 -9.80 -2.05 11.71
C LEU A 18 -10.41 -2.23 13.12
N ARG A 19 -10.35 -1.19 13.96
CA ARG A 19 -10.93 -1.22 15.32
C ARG A 19 -12.45 -1.40 15.29
N ALA A 20 -13.14 -0.75 14.36
CA ALA A 20 -14.58 -0.91 14.16
C ALA A 20 -14.96 -2.35 13.77
N ARG A 21 -14.03 -3.07 13.12
CA ARG A 21 -14.15 -4.50 12.78
C ARG A 21 -13.66 -5.44 13.88
N GLY A 22 -13.39 -4.93 15.08
CA GLY A 22 -12.92 -5.73 16.23
C GLY A 22 -11.44 -6.10 16.19
N ILE A 23 -10.69 -5.62 15.19
CA ILE A 23 -9.25 -5.87 15.05
C ILE A 23 -8.49 -4.79 15.82
N ARG A 24 -7.57 -5.20 16.70
CA ARG A 24 -6.68 -4.29 17.42
C ARG A 24 -5.28 -4.33 16.81
N PRO A 25 -4.94 -3.42 15.87
CA PRO A 25 -3.61 -3.38 15.30
C PRO A 25 -2.58 -2.94 16.34
N VAL A 26 -1.36 -3.46 16.21
CA VAL A 26 -0.20 -3.03 17.00
C VAL A 26 0.52 -1.93 16.21
N PHE A 27 0.90 -0.84 16.86
CA PHE A 27 1.66 0.23 16.20
C PHE A 27 3.14 0.08 16.47
N ARG A 28 3.95 -0.04 15.41
CA ARG A 28 5.42 -0.08 15.49
C ARG A 28 6.03 0.83 14.42
N HIS A 29 7.30 1.17 14.57
CA HIS A 29 8.03 1.80 13.47
C HIS A 29 8.47 0.70 12.49
N LEU A 30 7.92 0.69 11.29
CA LEU A 30 8.36 -0.19 10.21
C LEU A 30 9.46 0.51 9.41
N VAL A 31 10.51 -0.23 9.06
CA VAL A 31 11.59 0.31 8.23
C VAL A 31 11.09 0.64 6.82
N THR A 32 10.12 -0.14 6.32
CA THR A 32 9.42 0.08 5.05
C THR A 32 8.03 -0.57 5.10
N GLY A 33 7.12 -0.15 4.21
CA GLY A 33 5.72 -0.53 4.23
C GLY A 33 4.92 0.16 5.33
N ASP A 34 3.61 0.02 5.23
CA ASP A 34 2.63 0.66 6.11
C ASP A 34 1.88 -0.37 6.96
N VAL A 35 1.73 -1.60 6.45
CA VAL A 35 1.02 -2.69 7.13
C VAL A 35 1.83 -3.98 7.04
N ARG A 36 2.04 -4.64 8.17
CA ARG A 36 2.63 -5.98 8.24
C ARG A 36 1.62 -6.96 8.81
N ILE A 37 1.37 -8.05 8.10
CA ILE A 37 0.47 -9.12 8.50
C ILE A 37 1.29 -10.37 8.81
N GLY A 38 1.35 -10.71 10.10
CA GLY A 38 2.20 -11.79 10.59
C GLY A 38 3.69 -11.59 10.23
N PRO A 39 4.45 -12.68 10.03
CA PRO A 39 5.88 -12.59 9.71
C PRO A 39 6.20 -12.53 8.21
N ARG A 40 5.21 -12.69 7.32
CA ARG A 40 5.46 -12.94 5.88
C ARG A 40 4.99 -11.84 4.94
N LEU A 41 3.93 -11.12 5.27
CA LEU A 41 3.31 -10.17 4.34
C LEU A 41 3.54 -8.73 4.80
N LEU A 42 4.10 -7.93 3.89
CA LEU A 42 4.27 -6.49 4.04
C LEU A 42 3.52 -5.77 2.92
N LEU A 43 2.73 -4.78 3.27
CA LEU A 43 1.96 -3.98 2.33
C LEU A 43 2.36 -2.51 2.44
N GLU A 44 2.54 -1.88 1.29
CA GLU A 44 2.53 -0.43 1.16
C GLU A 44 1.10 -0.02 0.85
N ARG A 45 0.56 0.94 1.59
CA ARG A 45 -0.73 1.56 1.30
C ARG A 45 -0.49 2.83 0.49
N LYS A 46 -1.30 3.05 -0.54
CA LYS A 46 -1.13 4.24 -1.37
C LYS A 46 -2.45 4.69 -1.97
N THR A 47 -2.70 5.99 -2.00
CA THR A 47 -3.82 6.54 -2.76
C THR A 47 -3.44 6.69 -4.23
N ALA A 48 -4.41 6.74 -5.14
CA ALA A 48 -4.16 7.06 -6.55
C ALA A 48 -3.39 8.39 -6.70
N LYS A 49 -3.76 9.41 -5.91
CA LYS A 49 -3.07 10.71 -5.88
C LYS A 49 -1.59 10.56 -5.51
N ASP A 50 -1.27 9.79 -4.48
CA ASP A 50 0.11 9.55 -4.06
C ASP A 50 0.88 8.69 -5.06
N LEU A 51 0.20 7.75 -5.73
CA LEU A 51 0.78 6.99 -6.83
C LEU A 51 1.23 7.93 -7.95
N HIS A 52 0.34 8.81 -8.43
CA HIS A 52 0.67 9.84 -9.43
C HIS A 52 1.86 10.70 -9.02
N ALA A 53 1.87 11.19 -7.78
CA ALA A 53 2.98 11.98 -7.25
C ALA A 53 4.28 11.17 -7.22
N SER A 54 4.25 9.92 -6.74
CA SER A 54 5.44 9.06 -6.65
C SER A 54 6.01 8.66 -8.02
N VAL A 55 5.16 8.50 -9.03
CA VAL A 55 5.57 8.27 -10.42
C VAL A 55 6.23 9.52 -10.98
N ARG A 56 5.60 10.69 -10.82
CA ARG A 56 6.14 11.97 -11.30
C ARG A 56 7.48 12.32 -10.65
N ASP A 57 7.61 12.06 -9.36
CA ASP A 57 8.83 12.38 -8.60
C ASP A 57 9.91 11.28 -8.75
N GLY A 58 9.63 10.19 -9.48
CA GLY A 58 10.55 9.04 -9.63
C GLY A 58 10.76 8.22 -8.35
N ARG A 59 10.04 8.51 -7.27
CA ARG A 59 10.21 7.89 -5.95
C ARG A 59 9.65 6.47 -5.87
N LEU A 60 8.63 6.15 -6.68
CA LEU A 60 7.93 4.87 -6.64
C LEU A 60 8.89 3.68 -6.76
N LEU A 61 9.78 3.71 -7.76
CA LEU A 61 10.78 2.67 -8.02
C LEU A 61 11.60 2.30 -6.78
N SER A 62 12.08 3.32 -6.06
CA SER A 62 12.91 3.12 -4.86
C SER A 62 12.11 2.56 -3.68
N GLN A 63 10.84 2.96 -3.53
CA GLN A 63 9.96 2.48 -2.46
C GLN A 63 9.61 1.01 -2.68
N VAL A 64 9.21 0.67 -3.89
CA VAL A 64 8.79 -0.67 -4.28
C VAL A 64 9.93 -1.68 -4.15
N ARG A 65 11.15 -1.33 -4.59
CA ARG A 65 12.32 -2.20 -4.42
C ARG A 65 12.67 -2.46 -2.95
N ARG A 66 12.59 -1.43 -2.10
CA ARG A 66 12.80 -1.59 -0.65
C ARG A 66 11.74 -2.49 -0.03
N LEU A 67 10.48 -2.33 -0.43
CA LEU A 67 9.38 -3.17 0.03
C LEU A 67 9.58 -4.64 -0.36
N ALA A 68 9.92 -4.89 -1.64
CA ALA A 68 10.18 -6.23 -2.17
C ALA A 68 11.34 -6.94 -1.46
N ALA A 69 12.38 -6.20 -1.08
CA ALA A 69 13.53 -6.74 -0.37
C ALA A 69 13.31 -6.97 1.14
N ALA A 70 12.25 -6.38 1.72
CA ALA A 70 12.06 -6.35 3.17
C ALA A 70 11.28 -7.53 3.75
N GLY A 71 10.65 -8.37 2.91
CA GLY A 71 9.87 -9.48 3.40
C GLY A 71 9.64 -10.60 2.39
N PRO A 72 9.24 -11.79 2.85
CA PRO A 72 8.97 -12.94 1.96
C PRO A 72 7.86 -12.68 0.94
N ARG A 73 6.89 -11.83 1.28
CA ARG A 73 5.81 -11.39 0.40
C ARG A 73 5.58 -9.89 0.60
N ALA A 74 5.51 -9.16 -0.49
CA ALA A 74 5.26 -7.74 -0.51
C ALA A 74 4.17 -7.39 -1.52
N GLY A 75 3.42 -6.32 -1.24
CA GLY A 75 2.37 -5.86 -2.15
C GLY A 75 1.98 -4.40 -1.95
N LEU A 76 1.26 -3.88 -2.93
CA LEU A 76 0.65 -2.55 -2.90
C LEU A 76 -0.86 -2.70 -2.66
N LEU A 77 -1.36 -2.04 -1.62
CA LEU A 77 -2.79 -1.82 -1.41
C LEU A 77 -3.12 -0.41 -1.92
N LEU A 78 -3.71 -0.34 -3.11
CA LEU A 78 -3.94 0.89 -3.86
C LEU A 78 -5.39 1.35 -3.71
N GLU A 79 -5.58 2.53 -3.14
CA GLU A 79 -6.88 3.17 -2.98
C GLU A 79 -7.20 4.02 -4.21
N THR A 80 -8.09 3.53 -5.07
CA THR A 80 -8.40 4.15 -6.36
C THR A 80 -9.55 5.15 -6.27
N GLY A 81 -10.38 5.11 -5.22
CA GLY A 81 -11.62 5.89 -5.20
C GLY A 81 -12.48 5.53 -6.41
N HIS A 82 -12.63 6.48 -7.34
CA HIS A 82 -13.40 6.32 -8.57
C HIS A 82 -12.56 5.89 -9.80
N GLY A 83 -11.23 5.81 -9.69
CA GLY A 83 -10.36 5.41 -10.79
C GLY A 83 -8.88 5.77 -10.61
N LEU A 84 -8.09 5.64 -11.67
CA LEU A 84 -6.65 5.96 -11.68
C LEU A 84 -6.33 7.20 -12.50
N GLU A 85 -7.33 8.02 -12.81
CA GLU A 85 -7.16 9.28 -13.51
C GLU A 85 -6.50 10.31 -12.59
N GLY A 86 -5.56 11.09 -13.13
CA GLY A 86 -4.84 12.07 -12.33
C GLY A 86 -3.78 12.85 -13.10
N GLY A 87 -2.84 13.44 -12.37
CA GLY A 87 -1.87 14.42 -12.89
C GLY A 87 -0.70 13.85 -13.70
N THR A 88 -0.75 12.58 -14.08
CA THR A 88 0.30 11.92 -14.87
C THR A 88 -0.34 11.19 -16.04
N HIS A 89 0.36 11.10 -17.16
CA HIS A 89 -0.11 10.35 -18.32
C HIS A 89 -0.49 8.91 -17.94
N PRO A 90 -1.66 8.37 -18.37
CA PRO A 90 -2.13 7.05 -17.97
C PRO A 90 -1.11 5.92 -18.19
N ASN A 91 -0.41 5.93 -19.34
CA ASN A 91 0.64 4.94 -19.63
C ASN A 91 1.80 4.94 -18.62
N ALA A 92 2.12 6.07 -17.98
CA ALA A 92 3.17 6.11 -16.97
C ALA A 92 2.72 5.36 -15.70
N VAL A 93 1.45 5.53 -15.31
CA VAL A 93 0.87 4.81 -14.17
C VAL A 93 0.71 3.33 -14.50
N HIS A 94 0.11 2.99 -15.64
CA HIS A 94 -0.07 1.61 -16.07
C HIS A 94 1.27 0.89 -16.26
N GLY A 95 2.27 1.54 -16.86
CA GLY A 95 3.61 0.99 -17.00
C GLY A 95 4.27 0.72 -15.65
N ALA A 96 4.11 1.64 -14.69
CA ALA A 96 4.62 1.43 -13.33
C ALA A 96 3.91 0.25 -12.63
N LEU A 97 2.59 0.17 -12.72
CA LEU A 97 1.82 -0.94 -12.13
C LEU A 97 2.17 -2.29 -12.78
N ALA A 98 2.30 -2.33 -14.11
CA ALA A 98 2.70 -3.52 -14.85
C ALA A 98 4.10 -3.99 -14.45
N TRP A 99 5.06 -3.07 -14.40
CA TRP A 99 6.43 -3.36 -13.96
C TRP A 99 6.46 -3.91 -12.52
N MET A 100 5.70 -3.33 -11.59
CA MET A 100 5.59 -3.86 -10.22
C MET A 100 4.98 -5.26 -10.17
N ALA A 101 3.88 -5.48 -10.91
CA ALA A 101 3.12 -6.72 -10.85
C ALA A 101 3.85 -7.88 -11.54
N PHE A 102 4.40 -7.63 -12.73
CA PHE A 102 4.95 -8.68 -13.59
C PHE A 102 6.46 -8.81 -13.47
N ASP A 103 7.20 -7.71 -13.44
CA ASP A 103 8.68 -7.78 -13.40
C ASP A 103 9.22 -7.97 -11.98
N LEU A 104 8.58 -7.36 -10.98
CA LEU A 104 8.96 -7.55 -9.57
C LEU A 104 8.16 -8.63 -8.83
N GLY A 105 7.08 -9.12 -9.43
CA GLY A 105 6.20 -10.13 -8.82
C GLY A 105 5.45 -9.64 -7.58
N LEU A 106 5.25 -8.32 -7.43
CA LEU A 106 4.53 -7.77 -6.29
C LEU A 106 3.03 -7.84 -6.53
N SER A 107 2.28 -8.24 -5.50
CA SER A 107 0.82 -8.20 -5.58
C SER A 107 0.32 -6.76 -5.55
N VAL A 108 -0.53 -6.38 -6.49
CA VAL A 108 -1.23 -5.09 -6.49
C VAL A 108 -2.71 -5.36 -6.28
N VAL A 109 -3.25 -4.86 -5.18
CA VAL A 109 -4.68 -4.98 -4.84
C VAL A 109 -5.29 -3.59 -4.87
N CYS A 110 -6.34 -3.42 -5.65
CA CYS A 110 -7.08 -2.16 -5.72
C CYS A 110 -8.32 -2.22 -4.82
N VAL A 111 -8.52 -1.18 -4.04
CA VAL A 111 -9.71 -0.95 -3.21
C VAL A 111 -10.18 0.49 -3.42
N ARG A 112 -11.44 0.78 -3.10
CA ARG A 112 -12.02 2.12 -3.28
C ARG A 112 -11.43 3.11 -2.28
N ASP A 113 -11.34 2.75 -1.01
CA ASP A 113 -10.99 3.68 0.05
C ASP A 113 -10.41 2.97 1.28
N ALA A 114 -10.16 3.76 2.34
CA ALA A 114 -9.63 3.27 3.59
C ALA A 114 -10.55 2.31 4.35
N ASP A 115 -11.87 2.40 4.16
CA ASP A 115 -12.79 1.45 4.78
C ASP A 115 -12.74 0.09 4.08
N GLU A 116 -12.66 0.08 2.74
CA GLU A 116 -12.43 -1.14 1.98
C GLU A 116 -11.02 -1.70 2.20
N SER A 117 -10.00 -0.84 2.38
CA SER A 117 -8.68 -1.26 2.87
C SER A 117 -8.79 -1.98 4.22
N ALA A 118 -9.59 -1.47 5.17
CA ALA A 118 -9.80 -2.10 6.46
C ALA A 118 -10.63 -3.39 6.39
N ALA A 119 -11.52 -3.52 5.40
CA ALA A 119 -12.29 -4.74 5.16
C ALA A 119 -11.45 -5.83 4.48
N PHE A 120 -10.48 -5.43 3.66
CA PHE A 120 -9.55 -6.33 2.99
C PHE A 120 -8.52 -6.94 3.95
N LEU A 121 -8.12 -6.19 4.98
CA LEU A 121 -7.11 -6.55 5.97
C LEU A 121 -7.67 -7.35 7.15
#